data_AF-A0A0S9Q2E3-F1
#
_entry.id   AF-A0A0S9Q2E3-F1
#
_cell.length_a   1.000
_cell.length_b   1.000
_cell.length_c   1.000
_cell.angle_alpha   90.00
_cell.angle_beta   90.00
_cell.angle_gamma   90.00
#
_symmetry.space_group_name_H-M   'P 1'
#
loop_
_entity.id
_entity.type
_entity.pdbx_description
1 polymer ?
#
loop_
_entity_poly.entity_id
_entity_poly.type
_entity_poly.pdbx_seq_one_letter_code
_entity_poly.pdbx_strand_id
1 'polypeptide(L)'
;MGRVMRVITASPGYQKIVAPSDDDLTILLGNQPRTGGLDVIAQGRKVMVRDGNLGGFLLKAGGFGPRFDVLNTRSDVSKGEPRDVFGVTGKFGAVVVDRSRWTGVHGAQERTHGDVSQGYDGCDVDLFLIRRSTIKTAYQALMAKILNDGRGIRRLVLQDMNIDDEPTLRVQQSVAVLLMGCQKHPASIELRNAWINWPGREWHRIAKGDRVTVKGEWNVGLPPGGDFCPA
;
A
#
# COMPACT_ATOMS: atom_id res chain seq x y z
N MET A 1 31.29 10.36 -8.48
CA MET A 1 30.77 9.30 -9.37
C MET A 1 29.26 9.34 -9.29
N GLY A 2 28.57 9.63 -10.39
CA GLY A 2 27.10 9.66 -10.43
C GLY A 2 26.57 8.23 -10.25
N ARG A 3 25.58 8.03 -9.37
CA ARG A 3 24.90 6.73 -9.25
C ARG A 3 24.20 6.43 -10.57
N VAL A 4 24.47 5.27 -11.14
CA VAL A 4 23.81 4.81 -12.36
C VAL A 4 22.43 4.27 -11.97
N MET A 5 21.43 4.61 -12.77
CA MET A 5 20.07 4.12 -12.62
C MET A 5 19.82 3.07 -13.70
N ARG A 6 19.52 1.84 -13.28
CA ARG A 6 19.09 0.79 -14.19
C ARG A 6 17.59 0.87 -14.39
N VAL A 7 17.15 0.80 -15.64
CA VAL A 7 15.73 0.76 -16.01
C VAL A 7 15.45 -0.60 -16.63
N ILE A 8 14.40 -1.27 -16.17
CA ILE A 8 13.89 -2.49 -16.78
C ILE A 8 12.39 -2.39 -17.00
N THR A 9 11.90 -3.06 -18.04
CA THR A 9 10.47 -3.25 -18.26
C THR A 9 10.11 -4.63 -17.74
N ALA A 10 9.17 -4.70 -16.80
CA ALA A 10 8.67 -5.97 -16.31
C ALA A 10 7.81 -6.63 -17.41
N SER A 11 8.08 -7.89 -17.73
CA SER A 11 7.29 -8.67 -18.71
C SER A 11 6.05 -9.28 -18.05
N PRO A 12 4.97 -9.62 -18.79
CA PRO A 12 3.87 -10.42 -18.24
C PRO A 12 4.38 -11.73 -17.61
N GLY A 13 3.59 -12.32 -16.71
CA GLY A 13 3.98 -13.47 -15.87
C GLY A 13 4.37 -13.06 -14.45
N TYR A 14 4.47 -14.06 -13.56
CA TYR A 14 5.11 -13.85 -12.27
C TYR A 14 6.59 -13.53 -12.47
N GLN A 15 7.08 -12.50 -11.80
CA GLN A 15 8.49 -12.12 -11.85
C GLN A 15 9.05 -11.87 -10.45
N LYS A 16 10.25 -12.36 -10.22
CA LYS A 16 11.07 -11.99 -9.07
C LYS A 16 12.28 -11.20 -9.55
N ILE A 17 12.29 -9.91 -9.24
CA ILE A 17 13.30 -8.95 -9.67
C ILE A 17 14.17 -8.60 -8.48
N VAL A 18 15.47 -8.82 -8.60
CA VAL A 18 16.46 -8.47 -7.58
C VAL A 18 17.20 -7.23 -8.05
N ALA A 19 17.19 -6.16 -7.24
CA ALA A 19 17.96 -4.97 -7.53
C ALA A 19 19.45 -5.31 -7.61
N PRO A 20 20.16 -4.89 -8.68
CA PRO A 20 21.58 -5.15 -8.81
C PRO A 20 22.35 -4.46 -7.67
N SER A 21 23.50 -5.02 -7.33
CA SER A 21 24.24 -4.63 -6.13
C SER A 21 24.90 -3.26 -6.23
N ASP A 22 24.98 -2.64 -7.40
CA ASP A 22 25.69 -1.41 -7.74
C ASP A 22 24.78 -0.22 -8.07
N ASP A 23 23.59 -0.47 -8.63
CA ASP A 23 22.69 0.55 -9.19
C ASP A 23 21.36 0.72 -8.45
N ASP A 24 20.79 1.94 -8.51
CA ASP A 24 19.38 2.13 -8.17
C ASP A 24 18.51 1.58 -9.32
N LEU A 25 17.35 1.01 -9.00
CA LEU A 25 16.50 0.30 -9.96
C LEU A 25 15.17 1.01 -10.21
N THR A 26 14.82 1.19 -11.49
CA THR A 26 13.48 1.54 -11.93
C THR A 26 12.87 0.41 -12.73
N ILE A 27 11.63 0.03 -12.40
CA ILE A 27 10.84 -0.99 -13.05
C ILE A 27 9.62 -0.33 -13.69
N LEU A 28 9.48 -0.48 -14.99
CA LEU A 28 8.32 -0.03 -15.75
C LEU A 28 7.35 -1.20 -15.93
N LEU A 29 6.08 -1.02 -15.54
CA LEU A 29 5.09 -2.10 -15.56
C LEU A 29 4.37 -2.25 -16.91
N GLY A 30 4.32 -1.17 -17.71
CA GLY A 30 3.54 -1.11 -18.94
C GLY A 30 2.06 -0.82 -18.71
N ASN A 31 1.37 -0.31 -19.75
CA ASN A 31 -0.01 0.18 -19.62
C ASN A 31 -1.09 -0.90 -19.68
N GLN A 32 -0.78 -2.11 -20.15
CA GLN A 32 -1.75 -3.20 -20.18
C GLN A 32 -1.83 -3.89 -18.81
N PRO A 33 -3.01 -4.40 -18.40
CA PRO A 33 -3.12 -5.20 -17.19
C PRO A 33 -2.13 -6.37 -17.23
N ARG A 34 -1.26 -6.46 -16.22
CA ARG A 34 -0.31 -7.57 -16.11
C ARG A 34 -1.01 -8.87 -15.72
N THR A 35 -0.44 -9.98 -16.17
CA THR A 35 -0.83 -11.34 -15.79
C THR A 35 0.25 -11.94 -14.88
N GLY A 36 0.12 -11.83 -13.56
CA GLY A 36 1.08 -12.36 -12.59
C GLY A 36 1.68 -11.31 -11.64
N GLY A 37 2.06 -11.77 -10.45
CA GLY A 37 2.62 -10.93 -9.39
C GLY A 37 4.06 -10.48 -9.66
N LEU A 38 4.50 -9.49 -8.88
CA LEU A 38 5.84 -8.95 -8.98
C LEU A 38 6.47 -8.90 -7.58
N ASP A 39 7.52 -9.70 -7.38
CA ASP A 39 8.34 -9.66 -6.17
C ASP A 39 9.60 -8.85 -6.46
N VAL A 40 9.78 -7.72 -5.80
CA VAL A 40 10.96 -6.86 -5.99
C VAL A 40 11.79 -6.83 -4.72
N ILE A 41 13.04 -7.29 -4.83
CA ILE A 41 13.98 -7.39 -3.71
C ILE A 41 15.01 -6.26 -3.81
N ALA A 42 14.93 -5.29 -2.91
CA ALA A 42 15.96 -4.27 -2.76
C ALA A 42 17.20 -4.86 -2.05
N GLN A 43 18.40 -4.59 -2.57
CA GLN A 43 19.68 -5.03 -2.00
C GLN A 43 20.54 -3.84 -1.54
N GLY A 44 19.98 -3.03 -0.65
CA GLY A 44 20.58 -1.78 -0.19
C GLY A 44 20.37 -0.59 -1.13
N ARG A 45 19.52 -0.76 -2.14
CA ARG A 45 19.32 0.19 -3.25
C ARG A 45 17.98 0.88 -3.20
N LYS A 46 17.88 2.05 -3.85
CA LYS A 46 16.58 2.66 -4.11
C LYS A 46 15.91 1.88 -5.23
N VAL A 47 14.64 1.56 -5.03
CA VAL A 47 13.82 0.88 -6.03
C VAL A 47 12.60 1.73 -6.33
N MET A 48 12.26 1.84 -7.60
CA MET A 48 11.07 2.52 -8.07
C MET A 48 10.29 1.61 -9.02
N VAL A 49 9.01 1.38 -8.74
CA VAL A 49 8.06 0.73 -9.64
C VAL A 49 7.13 1.82 -10.19
N ARG A 50 7.03 1.93 -11.51
CA ARG A 50 6.41 3.10 -12.13
C ARG A 50 5.54 2.79 -13.35
N ASP A 51 4.53 3.66 -13.55
CA ASP A 51 3.73 3.83 -14.78
C ASP A 51 3.17 2.51 -15.32
N GLY A 52 2.12 2.00 -14.68
CA GLY A 52 1.43 0.86 -15.28
C GLY A 52 0.33 0.20 -14.46
N ASN A 53 -0.17 -0.90 -15.01
CA ASN A 53 -1.33 -1.61 -14.52
C ASN A 53 -0.94 -2.96 -13.91
N LEU A 54 -1.01 -3.07 -12.59
CA LEU A 54 -0.77 -4.31 -11.83
C LEU A 54 -1.83 -5.39 -12.08
N GLY A 55 -2.96 -5.03 -12.72
CA GLY A 55 -4.08 -5.93 -12.95
C GLY A 55 -4.68 -6.41 -11.63
N GLY A 56 -4.76 -7.74 -11.49
CA GLY A 56 -5.30 -8.45 -10.32
C GLY A 56 -4.25 -8.96 -9.34
N PHE A 57 -2.99 -8.50 -9.42
CA PHE A 57 -1.85 -9.22 -8.82
C PHE A 57 -1.03 -8.39 -7.84
N LEU A 58 -0.52 -9.09 -6.82
CA LEU A 58 0.32 -8.53 -5.77
C LEU A 58 1.65 -8.00 -6.30
N LEU A 59 1.98 -6.76 -5.92
CA LEU A 59 3.33 -6.23 -5.88
C LEU A 59 3.91 -6.43 -4.48
N LYS A 60 5.06 -7.09 -4.35
CA LYS A 60 5.73 -7.30 -3.06
C LYS A 60 7.07 -6.58 -3.01
N ALA A 61 7.23 -5.65 -2.07
CA ALA A 61 8.48 -4.99 -1.76
C ALA A 61 9.24 -5.75 -0.65
N GLY A 62 10.36 -6.38 -1.01
CA GLY A 62 11.21 -7.15 -0.09
C GLY A 62 12.66 -6.70 -0.04
N GLY A 63 13.45 -7.33 0.83
CA GLY A 63 14.87 -7.04 0.99
C GLY A 63 15.13 -5.87 1.94
N PHE A 64 16.15 -5.05 1.66
CA PHE A 64 16.46 -3.86 2.43
C PHE A 64 16.89 -2.70 1.53
N GLY A 65 16.64 -1.46 1.94
CA GLY A 65 17.09 -0.30 1.18
C GLY A 65 16.73 1.03 1.80
N PRO A 66 17.31 2.13 1.32
CA PRO A 66 16.95 3.46 1.81
C PRO A 66 15.51 3.85 1.41
N ARG A 67 14.99 3.35 0.27
CA ARG A 67 13.69 3.76 -0.26
C ARG A 67 13.10 2.77 -1.27
N PHE A 68 11.79 2.54 -1.19
CA PHE A 68 10.99 1.83 -2.20
C PHE A 68 9.81 2.70 -2.65
N ASP A 69 9.76 3.06 -3.92
CA ASP A 69 8.73 3.93 -4.50
C ASP A 69 7.79 3.11 -5.41
N VAL A 70 6.49 3.34 -5.31
CA VAL A 70 5.44 2.85 -6.20
C VAL A 70 4.71 4.06 -6.73
N LEU A 71 4.90 4.38 -8.01
CA LEU A 71 4.46 5.65 -8.59
C LEU A 71 3.56 5.40 -9.80
N ASN A 72 2.45 6.15 -9.92
CA ASN A 72 1.61 6.12 -11.12
C ASN A 72 1.14 4.70 -11.48
N THR A 73 0.80 3.89 -10.47
CA THR A 73 0.34 2.52 -10.69
C THR A 73 -1.17 2.42 -10.52
N ARG A 74 -1.78 1.49 -11.26
CA ARG A 74 -3.19 1.16 -11.07
C ARG A 74 -3.42 -0.34 -10.92
N SER A 75 -4.49 -0.69 -10.22
CA SER A 75 -4.93 -2.06 -10.00
C SER A 75 -6.45 -2.06 -10.00
N ASP A 76 -7.06 -3.05 -10.64
CA ASP A 76 -8.49 -3.32 -10.55
C ASP A 76 -8.66 -4.82 -10.36
N VAL A 77 -9.08 -5.21 -9.15
CA VAL A 77 -9.23 -6.62 -8.78
C VAL A 77 -10.71 -7.02 -8.65
N SER A 78 -11.63 -6.18 -9.14
CA SER A 78 -13.09 -6.35 -8.98
C SER A 78 -13.71 -7.60 -9.61
N LYS A 79 -12.98 -8.23 -10.55
CA LYS A 79 -13.48 -9.37 -11.36
C LYS A 79 -12.81 -10.70 -10.99
N GLY A 80 -12.30 -10.85 -9.77
CA GLY A 80 -11.52 -12.02 -9.38
C GLY A 80 -11.75 -12.50 -7.95
N GLU A 81 -10.91 -13.44 -7.53
CA GLU A 81 -10.80 -13.81 -6.11
C GLU A 81 -10.21 -12.65 -5.30
N PRO A 82 -10.55 -12.53 -4.00
CA PRO A 82 -9.90 -11.58 -3.10
C PRO A 82 -8.39 -11.77 -3.07
N ARG A 83 -7.64 -10.67 -3.23
CA ARG A 83 -6.18 -10.67 -3.26
C ARG A 83 -5.64 -9.34 -2.75
N ASP A 84 -4.46 -9.40 -2.14
CA ASP A 84 -3.69 -8.21 -1.78
C ASP A 84 -3.11 -7.55 -3.04
N VAL A 85 -3.05 -6.21 -3.05
CA VAL A 85 -2.50 -5.44 -4.18
C VAL A 85 -1.04 -5.08 -3.94
N PHE A 86 -0.70 -4.61 -2.73
CA PHE A 86 0.67 -4.19 -2.41
C PHE A 86 1.12 -4.64 -1.00
N GLY A 87 2.18 -5.44 -0.94
CA GLY A 87 2.75 -5.95 0.32
C GLY A 87 4.17 -5.47 0.55
N VAL A 88 4.51 -5.10 1.78
CA VAL A 88 5.87 -4.78 2.21
C VAL A 88 6.34 -5.82 3.23
N THR A 89 7.45 -6.50 2.94
CA THR A 89 8.06 -7.49 3.84
C THR A 89 9.55 -7.24 4.12
N GLY A 90 10.08 -6.10 3.64
CA GLY A 90 11.49 -5.74 3.77
C GLY A 90 11.77 -4.65 4.82
N LYS A 91 13.05 -4.27 4.91
CA LYS A 91 13.54 -3.17 5.75
C LYS A 91 13.80 -1.91 4.93
N PHE A 92 13.04 -0.85 5.16
CA PHE A 92 13.15 0.37 4.37
C PHE A 92 13.21 1.64 5.23
N GLY A 93 14.09 2.57 4.87
CA GLY A 93 14.00 3.93 5.42
C GLY A 93 12.68 4.60 5.03
N ALA A 94 12.24 4.43 3.79
CA ALA A 94 10.92 4.87 3.36
C ALA A 94 10.28 3.93 2.33
N VAL A 95 8.97 3.77 2.41
CA VAL A 95 8.12 3.26 1.34
C VAL A 95 7.19 4.38 0.92
N VAL A 96 7.10 4.68 -0.37
CA VAL A 96 6.24 5.75 -0.89
C VAL A 96 5.33 5.21 -1.99
N VAL A 97 4.04 5.42 -1.83
CA VAL A 97 3.02 5.19 -2.87
C VAL A 97 2.50 6.55 -3.30
N ASP A 98 2.56 6.86 -4.59
CA ASP A 98 2.27 8.20 -5.09
C ASP A 98 1.50 8.15 -6.41
N ARG A 99 0.38 8.89 -6.50
CA ARG A 99 -0.45 8.94 -7.71
C ARG A 99 -0.87 7.56 -8.18
N SER A 100 -1.28 6.71 -7.23
CA SER A 100 -1.71 5.35 -7.51
C SER A 100 -3.20 5.18 -7.25
N ARG A 101 -3.82 4.32 -8.05
CA ARG A 101 -5.25 3.99 -7.97
C ARG A 101 -5.47 2.49 -7.83
N TRP A 102 -6.09 2.08 -6.73
CA TRP A 102 -6.36 0.66 -6.48
C TRP A 102 -7.83 0.47 -6.17
N THR A 103 -8.54 -0.29 -7.02
CA THR A 103 -9.99 -0.47 -6.94
C THR A 103 -10.37 -1.95 -6.91
N GLY A 104 -11.61 -2.25 -6.52
CA GLY A 104 -12.12 -3.61 -6.62
C GLY A 104 -11.61 -4.57 -5.55
N VAL A 105 -10.93 -4.09 -4.49
CA VAL A 105 -10.32 -5.01 -3.51
C VAL A 105 -11.39 -5.62 -2.61
N HIS A 106 -11.57 -6.92 -2.77
CA HIS A 106 -12.63 -7.71 -2.12
C HIS A 106 -12.41 -7.91 -0.61
N GLY A 107 -13.52 -8.24 0.07
CA GLY A 107 -13.61 -8.76 1.44
C GLY A 107 -12.65 -9.90 1.79
N ALA A 108 -12.35 -10.05 3.09
CA ALA A 108 -11.86 -11.31 3.62
C ALA A 108 -12.86 -12.44 3.34
N GLN A 109 -12.35 -13.56 2.81
CA GLN A 109 -13.05 -14.84 2.73
C GLN A 109 -12.38 -15.81 3.71
N GLU A 110 -13.01 -16.97 3.99
CA GLU A 110 -12.59 -17.94 5.02
C GLU A 110 -11.08 -18.30 5.05
N ARG A 111 -10.34 -18.06 3.96
CA ARG A 111 -8.90 -18.38 3.85
C ARG A 111 -8.03 -17.31 3.19
N THR A 112 -8.60 -16.19 2.74
CA THR A 112 -7.87 -15.17 1.97
C THR A 112 -8.29 -13.78 2.39
N HIS A 113 -7.32 -12.93 2.71
CA HIS A 113 -7.55 -11.50 2.97
C HIS A 113 -7.21 -10.69 1.71
N GLY A 114 -7.87 -9.55 1.56
CA GLY A 114 -7.61 -8.58 0.49
C GLY A 114 -7.31 -7.23 1.11
N ASP A 115 -6.04 -6.98 1.41
CA ASP A 115 -5.53 -5.69 1.84
C ASP A 115 -5.00 -4.94 0.61
N VAL A 116 -5.43 -3.70 0.43
CA VAL A 116 -4.91 -2.92 -0.70
C VAL A 116 -3.43 -2.59 -0.47
N SER A 117 -3.06 -2.22 0.76
CA SER A 117 -1.66 -2.20 1.16
C SER A 117 -1.41 -2.74 2.57
N GLN A 118 -0.41 -3.61 2.69
CA GLN A 118 -0.06 -4.27 3.95
C GLN A 118 1.45 -4.20 4.25
N GLY A 119 1.80 -3.86 5.49
CA GLY A 119 3.10 -4.20 6.09
C GLY A 119 2.95 -5.37 7.04
N TYR A 120 3.44 -6.56 6.66
CA TYR A 120 3.28 -7.81 7.42
C TYR A 120 4.57 -8.25 8.14
N ASP A 121 4.54 -9.41 8.81
CA ASP A 121 5.65 -10.00 9.56
C ASP A 121 6.98 -9.92 8.80
N GLY A 122 7.98 -9.31 9.44
CA GLY A 122 9.30 -9.08 8.87
C GLY A 122 9.51 -7.68 8.26
N CYS A 123 8.46 -6.87 8.08
CA CYS A 123 8.61 -5.48 7.66
C CYS A 123 9.29 -4.62 8.74
N ASP A 124 10.15 -3.70 8.32
CA ASP A 124 10.85 -2.75 9.20
C ASP A 124 11.00 -1.42 8.46
N VAL A 125 9.99 -0.56 8.58
CA VAL A 125 9.83 0.67 7.78
C VAL A 125 9.74 1.89 8.68
N ASP A 126 10.64 2.86 8.51
CA ASP A 126 10.58 4.10 9.29
C ASP A 126 9.42 4.99 8.86
N LEU A 127 9.27 5.20 7.55
CA LEU A 127 8.20 6.01 6.97
C LEU A 127 7.47 5.25 5.86
N PHE A 128 6.17 5.06 6.01
CA PHE A 128 5.28 4.68 4.91
C PHE A 128 4.42 5.88 4.53
N LEU A 129 4.67 6.47 3.36
CA LEU A 129 3.92 7.61 2.82
C LEU A 129 3.03 7.14 1.67
N ILE A 130 1.73 7.38 1.78
CA ILE A 130 0.80 7.21 0.66
C ILE A 130 0.23 8.58 0.35
N ARG A 131 0.40 9.03 -0.89
CA ARG A 131 -0.06 10.35 -1.27
C ARG A 131 -0.65 10.48 -2.66
N ARG A 132 -1.56 11.44 -2.83
CA ARG A 132 -2.24 11.73 -4.11
C ARG A 132 -2.83 10.47 -4.74
N SER A 133 -3.38 9.60 -3.91
CA SER A 133 -3.78 8.25 -4.31
C SER A 133 -5.23 8.02 -3.94
N THR A 134 -5.83 7.02 -4.58
CA THR A 134 -7.20 6.60 -4.31
C THR A 134 -7.28 5.10 -4.15
N ILE A 135 -7.94 4.69 -3.07
CA ILE A 135 -8.21 3.30 -2.77
C ILE A 135 -9.73 3.14 -2.72
N LYS A 136 -10.23 2.18 -3.48
CA LYS A 136 -11.62 1.73 -3.41
C LYS A 136 -11.65 0.25 -3.05
N THR A 137 -12.24 -0.08 -1.91
CA THR A 137 -12.18 -1.44 -1.35
C THR A 137 -13.40 -1.75 -0.52
N ALA A 138 -13.77 -3.03 -0.47
CA ALA A 138 -14.81 -3.53 0.41
C ALA A 138 -14.30 -3.97 1.79
N TYR A 139 -12.98 -4.02 1.98
CA TYR A 139 -12.33 -4.54 3.19
C TYR A 139 -11.37 -3.54 3.84
N GLN A 140 -10.11 -3.92 4.06
CA GLN A 140 -9.10 -3.08 4.66
C GLN A 140 -8.32 -2.39 3.54
N ALA A 141 -8.43 -1.07 3.48
CA ALA A 141 -7.62 -0.29 2.57
C ALA A 141 -6.15 -0.40 2.96
N LEU A 142 -5.87 -0.28 4.26
CA LEU A 142 -4.51 -0.21 4.77
C LEU A 142 -4.38 -1.02 6.04
N MET A 143 -3.38 -1.90 6.08
CA MET A 143 -2.96 -2.61 7.29
C MET A 143 -1.50 -2.27 7.60
N ALA A 144 -1.27 -1.72 8.79
CA ALA A 144 0.07 -1.48 9.31
C ALA A 144 0.22 -2.09 10.70
N LYS A 145 1.28 -2.89 10.89
CA LYS A 145 1.58 -3.58 12.14
C LYS A 145 2.95 -3.17 12.67
N ILE A 146 3.07 -3.04 13.99
CA ILE A 146 4.33 -3.02 14.74
C ILE A 146 4.37 -4.26 15.64
N LEU A 147 5.44 -5.03 15.50
CA LEU A 147 5.72 -6.25 16.24
C LEU A 147 6.28 -5.93 17.64
N ASN A 148 6.24 -6.92 18.53
CA ASN A 148 6.74 -6.81 19.91
C ASN A 148 8.25 -6.50 20.01
N ASP A 149 9.01 -6.74 18.93
CA ASP A 149 10.44 -6.46 18.84
C ASP A 149 10.75 -5.08 18.19
N GLY A 150 9.72 -4.30 17.88
CA GLY A 150 9.84 -2.95 17.33
C GLY A 150 10.03 -2.87 15.82
N ARG A 151 10.00 -4.01 15.12
CA ARG A 151 9.87 -4.06 13.66
C ARG A 151 8.43 -3.75 13.26
N GLY A 152 8.23 -3.17 12.09
CA GLY A 152 6.92 -2.77 11.59
C GLY A 152 6.97 -1.44 10.87
N ILE A 153 5.80 -0.82 10.67
CA ILE A 153 5.70 0.55 10.13
C ILE A 153 5.63 1.54 11.30
N ARG A 154 6.71 2.30 11.53
CA ARG A 154 6.81 3.26 12.65
C ARG A 154 5.93 4.49 12.46
N ARG A 155 5.89 5.00 11.22
CA ARG A 155 5.11 6.19 10.85
C ARG A 155 4.41 5.98 9.51
N LEU A 156 3.09 6.04 9.54
CA LEU A 156 2.23 6.09 8.35
C LEU A 156 1.81 7.54 8.10
N VAL A 157 1.93 8.01 6.87
CA VAL A 157 1.45 9.34 6.45
C VAL A 157 0.49 9.15 5.28
N LEU A 158 -0.74 9.62 5.44
CA LEU A 158 -1.75 9.66 4.38
C LEU A 158 -1.94 11.10 3.97
N GLN A 159 -1.53 11.43 2.74
CA GLN A 159 -1.54 12.81 2.26
C GLN A 159 -2.30 12.96 0.94
N ASP A 160 -3.32 13.82 0.86
CA ASP A 160 -4.12 13.97 -0.36
C ASP A 160 -4.65 12.60 -0.82
N MET A 161 -5.34 11.90 0.10
CA MET A 161 -5.72 10.50 -0.04
C MET A 161 -7.24 10.37 -0.01
N ASN A 162 -7.81 9.54 -0.89
CA ASN A 162 -9.23 9.18 -0.88
C ASN A 162 -9.42 7.68 -0.64
N ILE A 163 -10.08 7.30 0.45
CA ILE A 163 -10.47 5.91 0.72
C ILE A 163 -11.99 5.80 0.59
N ASP A 164 -12.45 5.05 -0.40
CA ASP A 164 -13.85 4.87 -0.74
C ASP A 164 -14.27 3.41 -0.49
N ASP A 165 -15.44 3.22 0.08
CA ASP A 165 -16.00 1.90 0.31
C ASP A 165 -16.63 1.34 -0.97
N GLU A 166 -16.44 0.04 -1.22
CA GLU A 166 -17.11 -0.72 -2.29
C GLU A 166 -18.03 -1.80 -1.67
N PRO A 167 -19.18 -1.42 -1.10
CA PRO A 167 -20.00 -2.33 -0.29
C PRO A 167 -20.52 -3.54 -1.07
N THR A 168 -20.63 -3.45 -2.39
CA THR A 168 -21.05 -4.56 -3.26
C THR A 168 -20.07 -5.71 -3.31
N LEU A 169 -18.78 -5.50 -2.97
CA LEU A 169 -17.76 -6.55 -2.91
C LEU A 169 -17.52 -7.05 -1.48
N ARG A 170 -18.34 -6.60 -0.51
CA ARG A 170 -18.18 -6.90 0.91
C ARG A 170 -18.87 -8.22 1.26
N VAL A 171 -18.11 -9.12 1.90
CA VAL A 171 -18.63 -10.38 2.44
C VAL A 171 -18.70 -10.35 3.98
N GLN A 172 -17.87 -9.53 4.63
CA GLN A 172 -17.79 -9.42 6.08
C GLN A 172 -17.63 -7.95 6.51
N GLN A 173 -17.83 -7.69 7.80
CA GLN A 173 -17.55 -6.38 8.38
C GLN A 173 -16.09 -5.96 8.16
N SER A 174 -15.88 -4.69 7.83
CA SER A 174 -14.56 -4.16 7.48
C SER A 174 -14.22 -2.87 8.22
N VAL A 175 -12.95 -2.50 8.14
CA VAL A 175 -12.40 -1.24 8.65
C VAL A 175 -11.50 -0.67 7.56
N ALA A 176 -11.61 0.63 7.26
CA ALA A 176 -10.80 1.24 6.21
C ALA A 176 -9.30 1.16 6.52
N VAL A 177 -8.91 1.47 7.76
CA VAL A 177 -7.50 1.45 8.19
C VAL A 177 -7.33 0.63 9.46
N LEU A 178 -6.52 -0.43 9.41
CA LEU A 178 -6.14 -1.24 10.57
C LEU A 178 -4.70 -0.91 10.99
N LEU A 179 -4.54 -0.42 12.22
CA LEU A 179 -3.25 -0.10 12.83
C LEU A 179 -3.03 -0.95 14.07
N MET A 180 -2.11 -1.90 13.99
CA MET A 180 -1.78 -2.77 15.11
C MET A 180 -0.46 -2.33 15.74
N GLY A 181 -0.53 -1.47 16.74
CA GLY A 181 0.62 -1.19 17.63
C GLY A 181 0.78 -2.30 18.67
N CYS A 182 2.02 -2.56 19.10
CA CYS A 182 2.27 -3.44 20.24
C CYS A 182 2.47 -2.63 21.53
N GLN A 183 2.38 -3.30 22.69
CA GLN A 183 2.50 -2.62 23.99
C GLN A 183 3.88 -1.96 24.22
N LYS A 184 4.94 -2.37 23.51
CA LYS A 184 6.30 -1.84 23.72
C LYS A 184 6.69 -0.72 22.78
N HIS A 185 6.13 -0.67 21.57
CA HIS A 185 6.58 0.22 20.50
C HIS A 185 5.41 1.02 19.92
N PRO A 186 5.38 2.36 20.10
CA PRO A 186 4.29 3.17 19.61
C PRO A 186 4.32 3.28 18.07
N ALA A 187 3.13 3.34 17.48
CA ALA A 187 2.94 3.65 16.06
C ALA A 187 2.32 5.04 15.91
N SER A 188 2.57 5.71 14.78
CA SER A 188 1.87 6.95 14.46
C SER A 188 1.28 6.93 13.06
N ILE A 189 0.10 7.51 12.93
CA ILE A 189 -0.50 7.89 11.65
C ILE A 189 -0.68 9.40 11.61
N GLU A 190 -0.34 10.01 10.48
CA GLU A 190 -0.51 11.42 10.21
C GLU A 190 -1.44 11.59 9.01
N LEU A 191 -2.59 12.22 9.23
CA LEU A 191 -3.60 12.51 8.24
C LEU A 191 -3.41 13.94 7.74
N ARG A 192 -3.10 14.08 6.46
CA ARG A 192 -2.86 15.37 5.79
C ARG A 192 -3.79 15.48 4.60
N ASN A 193 -4.98 16.05 4.78
CA ASN A 193 -6.01 16.07 3.74
C ASN A 193 -6.37 14.64 3.27
N ALA A 194 -6.78 13.80 4.23
CA ALA A 194 -7.22 12.44 3.98
C ALA A 194 -8.76 12.37 4.07
N TRP A 195 -9.38 11.78 3.05
CA TRP A 195 -10.81 11.66 2.89
C TRP A 195 -11.22 10.19 3.00
N ILE A 196 -12.32 9.94 3.68
CA ILE A 196 -12.88 8.61 3.85
C ILE A 196 -14.40 8.63 3.61
N ASN A 197 -14.83 7.88 2.61
CA ASN A 197 -16.22 7.60 2.33
C ASN A 197 -16.54 6.15 2.71
N TRP A 198 -16.76 5.91 4.01
CA TRP A 198 -17.03 4.57 4.55
C TRP A 198 -18.36 4.59 5.33
N PRO A 199 -19.50 4.32 4.67
CA PRO A 199 -20.80 4.35 5.31
C PRO A 199 -20.89 3.23 6.38
N GLY A 200 -21.02 3.66 7.63
CA GLY A 200 -20.93 2.81 8.81
C GLY A 200 -20.44 3.66 9.98
N ARG A 201 -20.80 3.28 11.21
CA ARG A 201 -20.46 3.99 12.46
C ARG A 201 -18.97 4.40 12.49
N GLU A 202 -18.63 5.48 13.20
CA GLU A 202 -17.27 6.08 13.21
C GLU A 202 -16.11 5.09 13.43
N TRP A 203 -16.35 4.00 14.17
CA TRP A 203 -15.35 2.97 14.48
C TRP A 203 -14.88 2.13 13.29
N HIS A 204 -15.56 2.18 12.14
CA HIS A 204 -15.09 1.50 10.91
C HIS A 204 -14.02 2.28 10.14
N ARG A 205 -13.70 3.51 10.54
CA ARG A 205 -12.70 4.34 9.84
C ARG A 205 -11.28 3.93 10.19
N ILE A 206 -11.01 3.75 11.48
CA ILE A 206 -9.71 3.27 11.97
C ILE A 206 -9.92 2.29 13.12
N ALA A 207 -9.38 1.08 12.98
CA ALA A 207 -9.16 0.15 14.09
C ALA A 207 -7.71 0.32 14.54
N LYS A 208 -7.49 0.61 15.84
CA LYS A 208 -6.14 0.91 16.35
C LYS A 208 -5.85 0.22 17.68
N GLY A 209 -4.60 -0.20 17.88
CA GLY A 209 -4.11 -0.66 19.18
C GLY A 209 -3.83 0.49 20.17
N ASP A 210 -3.67 0.16 21.46
CA ASP A 210 -3.59 1.11 22.58
C ASP A 210 -2.46 2.16 22.48
N ARG A 211 -1.38 1.86 21.74
CA ARG A 211 -0.22 2.75 21.57
C ARG A 211 -0.09 3.35 20.16
N VAL A 212 -1.22 3.53 19.48
CA VAL A 212 -1.27 4.21 18.18
C VAL A 212 -1.71 5.66 18.37
N THR A 213 -0.84 6.60 17.98
CA THR A 213 -1.18 8.03 17.91
C THR A 213 -1.71 8.39 16.53
N VAL A 214 -2.87 9.04 16.50
CA VAL A 214 -3.45 9.63 15.27
C VAL A 214 -3.24 11.14 15.34
N LYS A 215 -2.61 11.72 14.31
CA LYS A 215 -2.42 13.16 14.15
C LYS A 215 -3.25 13.65 12.96
N GLY A 216 -4.07 14.68 13.19
CA GLY A 216 -5.04 15.17 12.20
C GLY A 216 -6.35 14.40 12.24
N GLU A 217 -7.27 14.79 11.35
CA GLU A 217 -8.63 14.25 11.28
C GLU A 217 -8.96 13.80 9.87
N TRP A 218 -9.93 12.90 9.76
CA TRP A 218 -10.50 12.52 8.47
C TRP A 218 -11.52 13.55 8.02
N ASN A 219 -11.48 13.88 6.74
CA ASN A 219 -12.66 14.44 6.07
C ASN A 219 -13.63 13.30 5.73
N VAL A 220 -14.91 13.50 5.97
CA VAL A 220 -15.95 12.49 5.73
C VAL A 220 -16.61 12.72 4.38
N GLY A 221 -16.79 11.64 3.62
CA GLY A 221 -17.35 11.68 2.28
C GLY A 221 -16.27 11.73 1.21
N LEU A 222 -16.58 12.35 0.07
CA LEU A 222 -15.69 12.45 -1.08
C LEU A 222 -14.99 13.83 -1.12
N PRO A 223 -13.73 13.91 -1.57
CA PRO A 223 -13.06 15.19 -1.74
C PRO A 223 -13.80 16.09 -2.75
N PRO A 224 -13.74 17.44 -2.65
CA PRO A 224 -14.46 18.35 -3.53
C PRO A 224 -14.16 18.20 -5.03
N GLY A 225 -12.98 17.68 -5.37
CA GLY A 225 -12.58 17.35 -6.75
C GLY A 225 -12.88 15.90 -7.17
N GLY A 226 -13.61 15.13 -6.35
CA GLY A 226 -13.98 13.73 -6.58
C GLY A 226 -12.86 12.73 -6.26
N ASP A 227 -11.67 12.94 -6.81
CA ASP A 227 -10.61 11.92 -6.77
C ASP A 227 -9.20 12.55 -6.80
N PHE A 228 -8.28 12.11 -5.93
CA PHE A 228 -6.89 12.57 -5.95
C PHE A 228 -6.04 11.87 -7.02
N CYS A 229 -6.52 10.75 -7.57
CA CYS A 229 -5.90 10.02 -8.66
C CYS A 229 -6.97 9.62 -9.69
N PRO A 230 -7.34 10.52 -10.63
CA PRO A 230 -8.36 10.25 -11.64
C PRO A 230 -7.99 9.04 -12.53
N ALA A 231 -9.03 8.43 -13.12
CA ALA A 231 -8.95 7.20 -13.91
C ALA A 231 -8.14 7.35 -15.21
#